data_AF-A0A1I1R9N5-F1
#
_entry.id   AF-A0A1I1R9N5-F1
#
_cell.length_a   1.000
_cell.length_b   1.000
_cell.length_c   1.000
_cell.angle_alpha   90.00
_cell.angle_beta   90.00
_cell.angle_gamma   90.00
#
_symmetry.space_group_name_H-M   'P 1'
#
loop_
_entity.id
_entity.type
_entity.pdbx_description
1 polymer ?
#
loop_
_entity_poly.entity_id
_entity_poly.type
_entity_poly.pdbx_seq_one_letter_code
_entity_poly.pdbx_strand_id
1 'polypeptide(L)' 'MEKKTARLTLLIDPAKKRAFEQLCAEQDLTPSQVVRQMIRDYLHQHGVEYEPSGTGDSAGSSRGGS' A
#
# COMPACT_ATOMS: atom_id res chain seq x y z
N MET A 1 -16.08 -7.95 -10.65
CA MET A 1 -15.04 -7.78 -9.61
C MET A 1 -13.91 -6.97 -10.23
N GLU A 2 -14.00 -5.66 -10.13
CA GLU A 2 -13.05 -4.75 -10.77
C GLU A 2 -11.68 -4.88 -10.11
N LYS A 3 -10.63 -4.97 -10.95
CA LYS A 3 -9.25 -5.20 -10.54
C LYS A 3 -8.71 -3.93 -9.88
N LYS A 4 -9.01 -3.74 -8.59
CA LYS A 4 -8.47 -2.69 -7.71
C LYS A 4 -6.97 -2.87 -7.39
N THR A 5 -6.23 -3.59 -8.24
CA THR A 5 -4.82 -3.94 -8.05
C THR A 5 -4.03 -3.63 -9.31
N ALA A 6 -3.14 -2.64 -9.23
CA ALA A 6 -2.14 -2.37 -10.24
C ALA A 6 -0.82 -3.07 -9.86
N ARG A 7 -0.10 -3.61 -10.85
CA ARG A 7 1.23 -4.22 -10.64
C ARG A 7 2.30 -3.17 -10.87
N LEU A 8 3.10 -2.90 -9.84
CA LEU A 8 4.31 -2.08 -9.94
C LEU A 8 5.52 -3.00 -10.12
N THR A 9 6.27 -2.82 -11.20
CA THR A 9 7.54 -3.53 -11.46
C THR A 9 8.68 -2.54 -11.35
N LEU A 10 9.64 -2.80 -10.46
CA LEU A 10 10.83 -1.98 -10.25
C LEU A 10 12.07 -2.84 -10.47
N LEU A 11 13.06 -2.30 -11.18
CA LEU A 11 14.40 -2.88 -11.27
C LEU A 11 15.24 -2.34 -10.13
N ILE A 12 15.76 -3.23 -9.30
CA ILE A 12 16.68 -2.90 -8.21
C ILE A 12 17.90 -3.79 -8.28
N ASP A 13 19.01 -3.28 -7.74
CA ASP A 13 20.23 -4.05 -7.58
C ASP A 13 19.98 -5.32 -6.72
N PRO A 14 20.55 -6.48 -7.10
CA PRO A 14 20.32 -7.75 -6.40
C PRO A 14 20.85 -7.76 -4.96
N ALA A 15 21.92 -7.01 -4.64
CA ALA A 15 22.42 -6.91 -3.27
C ALA A 15 21.47 -6.07 -2.41
N LYS A 16 20.96 -4.95 -2.94
CA LYS A 16 19.92 -4.15 -2.28
C LYS A 16 18.64 -4.95 -2.05
N LYS A 17 18.20 -5.75 -3.04
CA LYS A 17 17.03 -6.62 -2.90
C LYS A 17 17.19 -7.56 -1.71
N ARG A 18 18.33 -8.25 -1.61
CA ARG A 18 18.62 -9.18 -0.52
C ARG A 18 18.64 -8.50 0.85
N ALA A 19 19.31 -7.35 0.96
CA ALA A 19 19.35 -6.59 2.20
C ALA A 19 17.95 -6.14 2.63
N PHE A 20 17.13 -5.68 1.68
CA PHE A 20 15.75 -5.29 1.95
C PHE A 20 14.87 -6.47 2.37
N GLU A 21 14.99 -7.62 1.71
CA GLU A 21 14.27 -8.85 2.07
C GLU A 21 14.65 -9.34 3.47
N GLN A 22 15.94 -9.29 3.83
CA GLN A 22 16.41 -9.63 5.17
C GLN A 22 15.83 -8.69 6.23
N LEU A 23 15.93 -7.38 6.01
CA LEU A 23 15.38 -6.39 6.92
C LEU A 23 13.85 -6.53 7.11
N CYS A 24 13.14 -6.89 6.05
CA CYS A 24 11.70 -7.16 6.13
C CYS A 24 11.44 -8.43 6.96
N ALA A 25 12.22 -9.49 6.76
CA ALA A 25 12.09 -10.75 7.49
C ALA A 25 12.39 -10.59 8.99
N GLU A 26 13.36 -9.75 9.36
CA GLU A 26 13.67 -9.42 10.76
C GLU A 26 12.53 -8.72 11.49
N GLN A 27 11.63 -8.08 10.75
CA GLN A 27 10.48 -7.34 11.28
C GLN A 27 9.15 -8.08 11.10
N ASP A 28 9.17 -9.33 10.65
CA ASP A 28 7.97 -10.11 10.31
C ASP A 28 7.08 -9.42 9.25
N LEU A 29 7.68 -8.61 8.37
CA LEU A 29 6.99 -7.89 7.30
C LEU A 29 7.32 -8.48 5.92
N THR A 30 6.39 -8.31 4.99
CA THR A 30 6.65 -8.64 3.58
C THR A 30 7.16 -7.41 2.84
N PRO A 31 8.11 -7.56 1.88
CA PRO A 31 8.62 -6.45 1.06
C PRO A 31 7.50 -5.62 0.42
N SER A 32 6.45 -6.28 -0.05
CA SER A 32 5.28 -5.63 -0.66
C SER A 32 4.51 -4.74 0.31
N GLN A 33 4.41 -5.10 1.59
CA GLN A 33 3.74 -4.27 2.60
C GLN A 33 4.56 -3.01 2.89
N VAL A 34 5.87 -3.17 3.08
CA VAL A 34 6.79 -2.05 3.33
C VAL A 34 6.78 -1.07 2.16
N VAL A 35 6.89 -1.56 0.91
CA VAL A 35 6.86 -0.71 -0.29
C VAL A 35 5.53 0.06 -0.40
N ARG A 36 4.40 -0.57 -0.09
CA ARG A 36 3.08 0.13 -0.10
C ARG A 36 3.02 1.23 0.94
N GLN A 37 3.54 0.99 2.13
CA GLN A 37 3.60 1.99 3.20
C GLN A 37 4.52 3.14 2.80
N MET A 38 5.72 2.83 2.29
CA MET A 38 6.66 3.84 1.78
C MET A 38 6.04 4.72 0.69
N ILE A 39 5.29 4.14 -0.25
CA ILE A 39 4.60 4.92 -1.30
C ILE A 39 3.59 5.89 -0.67
N ARG A 40 2.77 5.41 0.29
CA ARG A 40 1.77 6.23 0.97
C ARG A 40 2.42 7.38 1.73
N ASP A 41 3.44 7.09 2.52
CA ASP A 41 4.15 8.09 3.31
C ASP A 41 4.87 9.10 2.42
N TYR A 42 5.40 8.66 1.28
CA TYR A 42 6.04 9.54 0.29
C TYR A 42 5.03 10.49 -0.36
N LEU A 43 3.86 9.99 -0.79
CA LEU A 43 2.80 10.84 -1.33
C LEU A 43 2.32 11.87 -0.29
N HIS A 44 2.14 11.45 0.95
CA HIS A 44 1.73 12.34 2.04
C HIS A 44 2.78 13.42 2.33
N GLN A 45 4.07 13.06 2.39
CA GLN A 45 5.16 14.02 2.58
C GLN A 45 5.25 15.06 1.46
N HIS A 46 4.87 14.70 0.23
CA HIS A 46 4.84 15.60 -0.91
C HIS A 46 3.50 16.32 -1.12
N GLY A 47 2.54 16.17 -0.19
CA GLY A 47 1.23 16.82 -0.27
C GLY A 47 0.35 16.31 -1.41
N VAL A 48 0.61 15.09 -1.92
CA VAL A 48 -0.20 14.48 -2.95
C VAL A 48 -1.36 13.74 -2.29
N GLU A 49 -2.57 14.28 -2.44
CA GLU A 49 -3.79 13.59 -2.04
C GLU A 49 -4.01 12.36 -2.94
N TYR A 50 -4.05 11.18 -2.31
CA TYR A 50 -4.34 9.92 -2.97
C TYR A 50 -5.66 9.38 -2.43
N GLU A 51 -6.70 9.39 -3.26
CA GLU A 51 -7.93 8.68 -2.97
C GLU A 51 -7.80 7.21 -3.39
N PRO A 52 -7.82 6.25 -2.45
CA PRO A 52 -7.87 4.85 -2.79
C PRO A 52 -9.15 4.57 -3.58
N SER A 53 -9.02 3.98 -4.77
CA SER A 53 -10.10 3.65 -5.72
C SER A 53 -11.06 2.54 -5.21
N GLY A 54 -11.22 2.41 -3.90
CA GLY A 54 -12.10 1.44 -3.25
C GLY A 54 -12.73 1.86 -1.93
N THR A 55 -12.52 3.08 -1.41
CA THR A 55 -13.06 3.50 -0.09
C THR A 55 -14.46 4.15 -0.16
N GLY A 56 -15.06 4.25 -1.35
CA GLY A 56 -16.40 4.84 -1.53
C GLY A 56 -17.61 3.96 -1.14
N ASP A 57 -17.42 2.73 -0.67
CA ASP A 57 -18.54 1.77 -0.48
C ASP A 57 -18.57 1.11 0.91
N SER A 58 -18.29 1.86 1.99
CA SER A 58 -18.50 1.33 3.35
C SER A 58 -19.01 2.35 4.38
N ALA A 59 -19.42 3.54 3.95
CA ALA A 59 -20.12 4.51 4.80
C ALA A 59 -21.59 4.62 4.38
N GLY A 60 -22.33 3.51 4.51
CA GLY A 60 -23.73 3.43 4.09
C GLY A 60 -24.47 2.26 4.69
N SER A 61 -24.45 2.09 6.03
CA SER A 61 -25.51 1.31 6.66
C SER A 61 -25.77 1.67 8.11
N SER A 62 -27.05 1.99 8.36
CA SER A 62 -27.80 1.92 9.62
C SER A 62 -27.70 3.05 10.64
N ARG A 63 -28.62 4.02 10.50
CA ARG A 63 -29.60 4.28 11.58
C ARG A 63 -31.00 4.34 10.96
N GLY A 64 -31.81 3.32 11.27
CA GLY A 64 -33.25 3.24 11.00
C GLY A 64 -34.01 4.41 11.65
N GLY A 65 -35.19 4.80 11.18
CA GLY A 65 -36.31 3.89 10.91
C GLY A 65 -37.23 3.98 12.12
N SER A 66 -38.28 4.79 11.98
CA SER A 66 -39.30 5.15 12.97
C SER A 66 -40.07 3.98 13.58
#